data_AF-A0A4V3RR94-F1
#
_entry.id   AF-A0A4V3RR94-F1
#
_cell.length_a   1.000
_cell.length_b   1.000
_cell.length_c   1.000
_cell.angle_alpha   90.00
_cell.angle_beta   90.00
_cell.angle_gamma   90.00
#
_symmetry.space_group_name_H-M   'P 1'
#
loop_
_entity.id
_entity.type
_entity.pdbx_description
1 polymer ?
#
loop_
_entity_poly.entity_id
_entity_poly.type
_entity_poly.pdbx_seq_one_letter_code
_entity_poly.pdbx_strand_id
1 'polypeptide(L)'
;MNRYDVEAGQPYCDLLSLVAPKDYFVLTTNVDHQFQLAGFAKERLFYTQGDYGLWQCSAPCHAETYDNREAVEAMVAAQKDCRIPRELVPLCPVCGEPMTMNLRCDETFVEDAGWHGAAARYREFLEAHQGQQVLFLELGVGQNTPGIIKYPFWQQVAKNPQAYYRSLNDGQAQAPAQITSRSLCIDGDMTPVLAQAAAKAQ
;
A
#
# COMPACT_ATOMS: atom_id res chain seq x y z
N MET A 1 13.19 15.54 -2.20
CA MET A 1 12.28 15.12 -1.10
C MET A 1 11.69 13.75 -1.40
N ASN A 2 11.99 12.69 -0.63
CA ASN A 2 11.66 11.30 -1.02
C ASN A 2 10.18 11.02 -1.37
N ARG A 3 9.21 11.75 -0.78
CA ARG A 3 7.76 11.57 -1.06
C ARG A 3 7.21 12.50 -2.16
N TYR A 4 7.78 13.69 -2.31
CA TYR A 4 7.22 14.79 -3.12
C TYR A 4 8.02 15.11 -4.38
N ASP A 5 9.19 14.50 -4.54
CA ASP A 5 10.16 14.77 -5.59
C ASP A 5 10.62 13.43 -6.18
N VAL A 6 9.62 12.63 -6.58
CA VAL A 6 9.79 11.32 -7.19
C VAL A 6 8.73 11.14 -8.28
N GLU A 7 9.14 10.53 -9.39
CA GLU A 7 8.21 10.11 -10.44
C GLU A 7 7.64 8.72 -10.14
N ALA A 8 6.63 8.32 -10.91
CA ALA A 8 6.11 6.96 -10.87
C ALA A 8 7.18 5.99 -11.38
N GLY A 9 7.51 4.98 -10.58
CA GLY A 9 8.41 3.90 -10.98
C GLY A 9 7.79 3.07 -12.10
N GLN A 10 8.61 2.72 -13.10
CA GLN A 10 8.17 1.94 -14.26
C GLN A 10 7.38 0.66 -13.91
N PRO A 11 7.74 -0.13 -12.87
CA PRO A 11 6.95 -1.30 -12.49
C PRO A 11 5.48 -1.00 -12.14
N TYR A 12 5.19 0.16 -11.55
CA TYR A 12 3.82 0.57 -11.25
C TYR A 12 3.05 0.94 -12.53
N CYS A 13 3.72 1.60 -13.48
CA CYS A 13 3.14 1.91 -14.78
C CYS A 13 2.81 0.64 -15.58
N ASP A 14 3.75 -0.32 -15.61
CA ASP A 14 3.56 -1.62 -16.25
C ASP A 14 2.42 -2.40 -15.58
N LEU A 15 2.38 -2.41 -14.24
CA LEU A 15 1.29 -3.02 -13.49
C LEU A 15 -0.07 -2.38 -13.81
N LEU A 16 -0.14 -1.05 -13.86
CA LEU A 16 -1.38 -0.34 -14.21
C LEU A 16 -1.87 -0.77 -15.59
N SER A 17 -0.98 -0.84 -16.58
CA SER A 17 -1.34 -1.26 -17.94
C SER A 17 -1.95 -2.68 -17.99
N LEU A 18 -1.44 -3.59 -17.14
CA LEU A 18 -1.93 -4.96 -17.02
C LEU A 18 -3.30 -5.06 -16.37
N VAL A 19 -3.56 -4.26 -15.34
CA VAL A 19 -4.79 -4.36 -14.53
C VAL A 19 -5.89 -3.40 -14.97
N ALA A 20 -5.57 -2.31 -15.66
CA ALA A 20 -6.53 -1.32 -16.13
C ALA A 20 -7.74 -1.89 -16.90
N PRO A 21 -7.59 -2.90 -17.79
CA PRO A 21 -8.75 -3.49 -18.48
C PRO A 21 -9.49 -4.55 -17.66
N LYS A 22 -9.10 -4.80 -16.40
CA LYS A 22 -9.68 -5.80 -15.51
C LYS A 22 -10.47 -5.14 -14.39
N ASP A 23 -11.35 -5.90 -13.76
CA ASP A 23 -11.88 -5.48 -12.46
C ASP A 23 -10.89 -5.89 -11.36
N TYR A 24 -10.30 -4.90 -10.70
CA TYR A 24 -9.21 -5.10 -9.73
C TYR A 24 -9.35 -4.19 -8.52
N PHE A 25 -8.71 -4.61 -7.43
CA PHE A 25 -8.53 -3.80 -6.23
C PHE A 25 -7.11 -4.01 -5.71
N VAL A 26 -6.47 -2.94 -5.25
CA VAL A 26 -5.10 -2.96 -4.72
C VAL A 26 -5.15 -2.79 -3.20
N LEU A 27 -4.59 -3.78 -2.51
CA LEU A 27 -4.23 -3.70 -1.11
C LEU A 27 -2.71 -3.50 -1.01
N THR A 28 -2.25 -2.48 -0.28
CA THR A 28 -0.82 -2.18 -0.17
C THR A 28 -0.42 -1.84 1.26
N THR A 29 0.78 -2.29 1.64
CA THR A 29 1.48 -1.88 2.87
C THR A 29 2.50 -0.78 2.62
N ASN A 30 2.74 -0.41 1.36
CA ASN A 30 3.61 0.72 1.00
C ASN A 30 2.88 2.03 1.30
N VAL A 31 3.68 3.05 1.64
CA VAL A 31 3.23 4.37 2.08
C VAL A 31 3.88 5.49 1.26
N ASP A 32 4.50 5.13 0.13
CA ASP A 32 5.34 5.96 -0.74
C ASP A 32 4.56 6.74 -1.82
N HIS A 33 3.27 6.42 -1.99
CA HIS A 33 2.34 7.03 -2.95
C HIS A 33 2.60 6.72 -4.43
N GLN A 34 3.36 5.66 -4.72
CA GLN A 34 3.71 5.28 -6.09
C GLN A 34 2.50 4.82 -6.93
N PHE A 35 1.49 4.20 -6.32
CA PHE A 35 0.24 3.84 -7.02
C PHE A 35 -0.50 5.08 -7.55
N GLN A 36 -0.61 6.11 -6.73
CA GLN A 36 -1.28 7.35 -7.08
C GLN A 36 -0.49 8.10 -8.17
N LEU A 37 0.84 8.18 -8.04
CA LEU A 37 1.71 8.77 -9.05
C LEU A 37 1.61 8.04 -10.40
N ALA A 38 1.49 6.72 -10.39
CA ALA A 38 1.32 5.92 -11.60
C ALA A 38 -0.08 6.06 -12.23
N GLY A 39 -1.05 6.67 -11.55
CA GLY A 39 -2.39 6.93 -12.08
C GLY A 39 -3.47 5.92 -11.67
N PHE A 40 -3.25 5.12 -10.63
CA PHE A 40 -4.30 4.25 -10.09
C PHE A 40 -5.43 5.09 -9.47
N ALA A 41 -6.68 4.70 -9.77
CA ALA A 41 -7.85 5.35 -9.19
C ALA A 41 -7.91 5.15 -7.67
N LYS A 42 -8.07 6.22 -6.90
CA LYS A 42 -8.06 6.22 -5.42
C LYS A 42 -9.09 5.24 -4.84
N GLU A 43 -10.23 5.08 -5.51
CA GLU A 43 -11.32 4.21 -5.09
C GLU A 43 -10.94 2.73 -5.12
N ARG A 44 -9.93 2.36 -5.93
CA ARG A 44 -9.39 0.99 -6.06
C ARG A 44 -8.21 0.70 -5.14
N LEU A 45 -7.83 1.65 -4.27
CA LEU A 45 -6.66 1.53 -3.40
C LEU A 45 -7.08 1.41 -1.93
N PHE A 46 -6.36 0.57 -1.20
CA PHE A 46 -6.33 0.56 0.26
C PHE A 46 -4.89 0.41 0.77
N TYR A 47 -4.33 1.53 1.23
CA TYR A 47 -3.00 1.63 1.86
C TYR A 47 -3.14 1.48 3.39
N THR A 48 -2.99 0.26 3.88
CA THR A 48 -3.40 -0.11 5.26
C THR A 48 -2.49 0.45 6.35
N GLN A 49 -1.26 0.80 5.98
CA GLN A 49 -0.18 1.19 6.88
C GLN A 49 0.03 2.71 6.96
N GLY A 50 -0.76 3.51 6.24
CA GLY A 50 -0.70 4.97 6.22
C GLY A 50 -0.19 5.57 4.90
N ASP A 51 0.28 6.81 4.95
CA ASP A 51 0.86 7.56 3.82
C ASP A 51 1.91 8.54 4.34
N TYR A 52 3.12 8.54 3.77
CA TYR A 52 4.18 9.48 4.14
C TYR A 52 3.82 10.95 3.87
N GLY A 53 2.80 11.23 3.08
CA GLY A 53 2.28 12.58 2.83
C GLY A 53 1.30 13.08 3.89
N LEU A 54 1.03 12.30 4.94
CA LEU A 54 0.07 12.65 5.99
C LEU A 54 0.71 12.71 7.37
N TRP A 55 0.25 13.65 8.19
CA TRP A 55 0.47 13.73 9.62
C TRP A 55 -0.70 13.12 10.40
N GLN A 56 -0.41 12.64 11.60
CA GLN A 56 -1.37 12.26 12.64
C GLN A 56 -0.94 12.81 14.00
N CYS A 57 -1.88 12.94 14.94
CA CYS A 57 -1.54 13.23 16.33
C CYS A 57 -0.73 12.06 16.93
N SER A 58 0.33 12.37 17.70
CA SER A 58 1.12 11.34 18.39
C SER A 58 0.40 10.69 19.59
N ALA A 59 -0.57 11.38 20.18
CA ALA A 59 -1.41 10.90 21.28
C ALA A 59 -2.78 10.34 20.85
N PRO A 60 -2.91 9.97 19.55
CA PRO A 60 -4.16 9.95 18.75
C PRO A 60 -5.44 10.46 19.44
N CYS A 61 -5.50 11.77 19.77
CA CYS A 61 -6.64 12.31 20.50
C CYS A 61 -7.95 12.36 19.69
N HIS A 62 -7.88 12.24 18.37
CA HIS A 62 -9.02 12.23 17.45
C HIS A 62 -8.64 11.52 16.13
N ALA A 63 -9.63 11.08 15.37
CA ALA A 63 -9.46 10.25 14.19
C ALA A 63 -9.36 11.07 12.89
N GLU A 64 -8.35 11.94 12.77
CA GLU A 64 -8.10 12.73 11.55
C GLU A 64 -6.61 12.73 11.17
N THR A 65 -6.36 12.82 9.87
CA THR A 65 -5.03 13.02 9.30
C THR A 65 -4.93 14.39 8.62
N TYR A 66 -3.70 14.86 8.40
CA TYR A 66 -3.43 16.20 7.86
C TYR A 66 -2.39 16.13 6.75
N ASP A 67 -2.57 16.86 5.64
CA ASP A 67 -1.53 16.97 4.62
C ASP A 67 -0.25 17.57 5.20
N ASN A 68 0.91 17.02 4.84
CA ASN A 68 2.19 17.45 5.39
C ASN A 68 3.10 18.22 4.44
N ARG A 69 2.68 18.47 3.20
CA ARG A 69 3.59 18.93 2.15
C ARG A 69 4.27 20.24 2.47
N GLU A 70 3.48 21.27 2.77
CA GLU A 70 4.00 22.62 3.03
C GLU A 70 4.92 22.63 4.25
N ALA A 71 4.55 21.88 5.31
CA ALA A 71 5.35 21.76 6.51
C ALA A 71 6.69 21.07 6.23
N VAL A 72 6.68 19.96 5.47
CA VAL A 72 7.89 19.23 5.09
C VAL A 72 8.80 20.08 4.19
N GLU A 73 8.25 20.82 3.22
CA GLU A 73 9.01 21.73 2.37
C GLU A 73 9.69 22.82 3.20
N ALA A 74 8.98 23.42 4.18
CA ALA A 74 9.56 24.41 5.10
C ALA A 74 10.65 23.82 5.99
N MET A 75 10.42 22.62 6.56
CA MET A 75 11.42 21.89 7.34
C MET A 75 12.69 21.62 6.54
N VAL A 76 12.55 21.16 5.29
CA VAL A 76 13.67 20.83 4.41
C VAL A 76 14.49 22.07 4.07
N ALA A 77 13.82 23.20 3.84
CA ALA A 77 14.49 24.47 3.54
C ALA A 77 15.23 25.06 4.77
N ALA A 78 14.73 24.83 5.98
CA ALA A 78 15.26 25.42 7.21
C ALA A 78 16.21 24.50 8.00
N GLN A 79 16.28 23.20 7.67
CA GLN A 79 17.09 22.26 8.43
C GLN A 79 18.59 22.59 8.37
N LYS A 80 19.28 22.32 9.48
CA LYS A 80 20.74 22.39 9.57
C LYS A 80 21.24 21.35 10.55
N ASP A 81 22.35 20.68 10.25
CA ASP A 81 22.97 19.67 11.11
C ASP A 81 21.97 18.59 11.58
N CYS A 82 21.12 18.12 10.65
CA CYS A 82 20.06 17.14 10.88
C CYS A 82 18.99 17.56 11.91
N ARG A 83 18.74 18.86 12.06
CA ARG A 83 17.72 19.43 12.95
C ARG A 83 16.90 20.49 12.25
N ILE A 84 15.61 20.53 12.56
CA ILE A 84 14.71 21.62 12.17
C ILE A 84 14.58 22.64 13.31
N PRO A 85 14.27 23.92 13.02
CA PRO A 85 13.82 24.88 14.03
C PRO A 85 12.61 24.35 14.82
N ARG A 86 12.55 24.68 16.11
CA ARG A 86 11.51 24.15 17.03
C ARG A 86 10.11 24.59 16.63
N GLU A 87 9.99 25.79 16.10
CA GLU A 87 8.75 26.39 15.60
C GLU A 87 8.16 25.67 14.37
N LEU A 88 8.96 24.86 13.67
CA LEU A 88 8.50 24.04 12.56
C LEU A 88 8.02 22.65 12.99
N VAL A 89 8.17 22.27 14.26
CA VAL A 89 7.62 21.00 14.76
C VAL A 89 6.09 21.08 14.70
N PRO A 90 5.41 20.22 13.93
CA PRO A 90 3.97 20.28 13.76
C PRO A 90 3.29 19.89 15.06
N LEU A 91 2.27 20.65 15.45
CA LEU A 91 1.47 20.40 16.66
C LEU A 91 0.04 20.08 16.26
N CYS A 92 -0.57 19.14 16.99
CA CYS A 92 -1.97 18.79 16.85
C CYS A 92 -2.86 20.03 17.14
N PRO A 93 -3.76 20.44 16.23
CA PRO A 93 -4.61 21.60 16.45
C PRO A 93 -5.66 21.38 17.54
N VAL A 94 -5.87 20.13 17.98
CA VAL A 94 -6.87 19.75 19.00
C VAL A 94 -6.27 19.72 20.40
N CYS A 95 -5.14 19.03 20.60
CA CYS A 95 -4.55 18.83 21.93
C CYS A 95 -3.19 19.51 22.14
N GLY A 96 -2.57 20.05 21.09
CA GLY A 96 -1.25 20.67 21.16
C GLY A 96 -0.05 19.71 21.22
N GLU A 97 -0.28 18.40 21.29
CA GLU A 97 0.79 17.40 21.24
C GLU A 97 1.50 17.41 19.87
N PRO A 98 2.79 17.05 19.77
CA PRO A 98 3.48 16.93 18.51
C PRO A 98 2.73 15.99 17.55
N MET A 99 2.72 16.31 16.26
CA MET A 99 2.32 15.38 15.23
C MET A 99 3.47 14.47 14.83
N THR A 100 3.12 13.31 14.30
CA THR A 100 4.04 12.34 13.69
C THR A 100 3.50 11.91 12.33
N MET A 101 4.31 11.22 11.54
CA MET A 101 3.90 10.67 10.25
C MET A 101 2.77 9.66 10.42
N ASN A 102 1.79 9.68 9.52
CA ASN A 102 0.74 8.67 9.51
C ASN A 102 1.31 7.32 9.09
N LEU A 103 1.69 6.52 10.09
CA LEU A 103 2.32 5.22 9.93
C LEU A 103 1.86 4.27 11.01
N ARG A 104 1.52 3.05 10.62
CA ARG A 104 1.22 1.99 11.58
C ARG A 104 2.51 1.40 12.15
N CYS A 105 3.03 2.03 13.20
CA CYS A 105 4.16 1.53 13.99
C CYS A 105 3.75 0.87 15.32
N ASP A 106 2.59 1.23 15.86
CA ASP A 106 2.04 0.75 17.12
C ASP A 106 0.51 1.01 17.20
N GLU A 107 -0.05 0.91 18.40
CA GLU A 107 -1.48 1.13 18.70
C GLU A 107 -1.91 2.60 18.57
N THR A 108 -0.99 3.53 18.27
CA THR A 108 -1.30 4.96 18.12
C THR A 108 -1.67 5.36 16.69
N PHE A 109 -1.64 4.42 15.74
CA PHE A 109 -2.00 4.69 14.35
C PHE A 109 -3.41 5.27 14.21
N VAL A 110 -3.53 6.40 13.51
CA VAL A 110 -4.82 7.04 13.26
C VAL A 110 -5.47 6.45 12.01
N GLU A 111 -6.65 5.88 12.20
CA GLU A 111 -7.57 5.45 11.14
C GLU A 111 -8.66 6.50 10.96
N ASP A 112 -8.52 7.36 9.94
CA ASP A 112 -9.52 8.38 9.64
C ASP A 112 -10.72 7.82 8.83
N ALA A 113 -11.70 8.68 8.53
CA ALA A 113 -12.86 8.32 7.72
C ALA A 113 -12.47 7.80 6.32
N GLY A 114 -11.39 8.32 5.74
CA GLY A 114 -10.87 7.88 4.44
C GLY A 114 -10.31 6.46 4.49
N TRP A 115 -9.57 6.13 5.56
CA TRP A 115 -9.05 4.79 5.81
C TRP A 115 -10.19 3.78 5.96
N HIS A 116 -11.20 4.08 6.79
CA HIS A 116 -12.37 3.22 6.93
C HIS A 116 -13.18 3.09 5.63
N GLY A 117 -13.29 4.17 4.85
CA GLY A 117 -13.91 4.14 3.53
C GLY A 117 -13.16 3.22 2.56
N ALA A 118 -11.83 3.22 2.56
CA ALA A 118 -11.02 2.31 1.76
C ALA A 118 -11.15 0.85 2.21
N ALA A 119 -11.17 0.61 3.52
CA ALA A 119 -11.41 -0.71 4.10
C ALA A 119 -12.79 -1.26 3.71
N ALA A 120 -13.83 -0.41 3.70
CA ALA A 120 -15.16 -0.78 3.27
C ALA A 120 -15.20 -1.17 1.78
N ARG A 121 -14.61 -0.36 0.89
CA ARG A 121 -14.53 -0.69 -0.55
C ARG A 121 -13.77 -1.99 -0.81
N TYR A 122 -12.69 -2.25 -0.08
CA TYR A 122 -11.96 -3.52 -0.19
C TYR A 122 -12.83 -4.71 0.23
N ARG A 123 -13.54 -4.60 1.37
CA ARG A 123 -14.46 -5.64 1.83
C ARG A 123 -15.58 -5.90 0.82
N GLU A 124 -16.22 -4.85 0.32
CA GLU A 124 -17.27 -4.92 -0.70
C GLU A 124 -16.75 -5.59 -1.99
N PHE A 125 -15.53 -5.25 -2.42
CA PHE A 125 -14.90 -5.88 -3.57
C PHE A 125 -14.71 -7.39 -3.38
N LEU A 126 -14.24 -7.82 -2.19
CA LEU A 126 -14.08 -9.24 -1.89
C LEU A 126 -15.43 -9.98 -1.85
N GLU A 127 -16.46 -9.37 -1.25
CA GLU A 127 -17.81 -9.94 -1.16
C GLU A 127 -18.44 -10.09 -2.55
N ALA A 128 -18.33 -9.08 -3.40
CA ALA A 128 -18.86 -9.11 -4.77
C ALA A 128 -18.22 -10.22 -5.64
N HIS A 129 -16.97 -10.57 -5.37
CA HIS A 129 -16.20 -11.57 -6.12
C HIS A 129 -16.13 -12.95 -5.44
N GLN A 130 -16.91 -13.16 -4.37
CA GLN A 130 -16.90 -14.43 -3.65
C GLN A 130 -17.35 -15.59 -4.56
N GLY A 131 -16.55 -16.66 -4.58
CA GLY A 131 -16.84 -17.87 -5.38
C GLY A 131 -16.59 -17.72 -6.88
N GLN A 132 -16.15 -16.55 -7.36
CA GLN A 132 -15.75 -16.33 -8.75
C GLN A 132 -14.28 -16.77 -8.99
N GLN A 133 -13.85 -16.80 -10.25
CA GLN A 133 -12.44 -16.98 -10.61
C GLN A 133 -11.64 -15.70 -10.32
N VAL A 134 -11.05 -15.64 -9.13
CA VAL A 134 -10.27 -14.48 -8.67
C VAL A 134 -8.79 -14.82 -8.68
N LEU A 135 -7.98 -13.90 -9.22
CA LEU A 135 -6.52 -13.95 -9.12
C LEU A 135 -6.05 -13.10 -7.94
N PHE A 136 -5.42 -13.75 -6.96
CA PHE A 136 -4.69 -13.09 -5.88
C PHE A 136 -3.23 -12.92 -6.32
N LEU A 137 -2.87 -11.72 -6.76
CA LEU A 137 -1.54 -11.35 -7.21
C LEU A 137 -0.76 -10.67 -6.08
N GLU A 138 0.23 -11.36 -5.53
CA GLU A 138 1.14 -10.87 -4.50
C GLU A 138 2.46 -10.41 -5.12
N LEU A 139 2.82 -9.15 -4.93
CA LEU A 139 4.01 -8.53 -5.50
C LEU A 139 4.92 -8.00 -4.38
N GLY A 140 6.11 -8.57 -4.21
CA GLY A 140 7.14 -8.06 -3.28
C GLY A 140 6.77 -8.12 -1.80
N VAL A 141 5.77 -8.92 -1.41
CA VAL A 141 5.33 -9.01 -0.01
C VAL A 141 6.24 -9.95 0.78
N GLY A 142 7.03 -9.38 1.69
CA GLY A 142 7.93 -10.11 2.59
C GLY A 142 7.25 -10.64 3.88
N GLN A 143 8.06 -10.82 4.93
CA GLN A 143 7.62 -11.39 6.22
C GLN A 143 7.53 -10.37 7.37
N ASN A 144 7.64 -9.06 7.09
CA ASN A 144 7.53 -8.03 8.14
C ASN A 144 6.10 -7.92 8.70
N THR A 145 5.09 -7.92 7.81
CA THR A 145 3.67 -7.81 8.17
C THR A 145 2.80 -8.78 7.36
N PRO A 146 3.10 -10.10 7.37
CA PRO A 146 2.46 -11.08 6.49
C PRO A 146 0.96 -11.25 6.79
N GLY A 147 0.51 -10.84 7.97
CA GLY A 147 -0.90 -10.84 8.37
C GLY A 147 -1.80 -9.87 7.58
N ILE A 148 -1.23 -8.92 6.83
CA ILE A 148 -2.03 -7.93 6.07
C ILE A 148 -2.37 -8.43 4.66
N ILE A 149 -1.39 -8.96 3.92
CA ILE A 149 -1.59 -9.39 2.53
C ILE A 149 -1.37 -10.89 2.37
N LYS A 150 -0.18 -11.40 2.72
CA LYS A 150 0.26 -12.77 2.41
C LYS A 150 -0.67 -13.83 2.98
N TYR A 151 -0.87 -13.86 4.30
CA TYR A 151 -1.71 -14.88 4.93
C TYR A 151 -3.20 -14.74 4.57
N PRO A 152 -3.77 -13.52 4.52
CA PRO A 152 -5.14 -13.34 4.03
C PRO A 152 -5.32 -13.85 2.59
N PHE A 153 -4.39 -13.58 1.67
CA PHE A 153 -4.48 -14.09 0.30
C PHE A 153 -4.46 -15.62 0.27
N TRP A 154 -3.58 -16.25 1.05
CA TRP A 154 -3.56 -17.71 1.16
C TRP A 154 -4.89 -18.28 1.68
N GLN A 155 -5.46 -17.64 2.70
CA GLN A 155 -6.76 -18.05 3.26
C GLN A 155 -7.90 -17.88 2.25
N GLN A 156 -7.91 -16.79 1.48
CA GLN A 156 -8.94 -16.56 0.46
C GLN A 156 -8.85 -17.60 -0.66
N VAL A 157 -7.64 -17.94 -1.11
CA VAL A 157 -7.43 -18.98 -2.13
C VAL A 157 -7.79 -20.37 -1.61
N ALA A 158 -7.49 -20.66 -0.33
CA ALA A 158 -7.90 -21.91 0.30
C ALA A 158 -9.43 -22.04 0.40
N LYS A 159 -10.14 -20.94 0.71
CA LYS A 159 -11.60 -20.91 0.84
C LYS A 159 -12.34 -20.93 -0.50
N ASN A 160 -11.76 -20.39 -1.57
CA ASN A 160 -12.36 -20.35 -2.90
C ASN A 160 -11.63 -21.32 -3.84
N PRO A 161 -12.18 -22.50 -4.17
CA PRO A 161 -11.54 -23.48 -5.06
C PRO A 161 -11.27 -22.96 -6.48
N GLN A 162 -11.98 -21.91 -6.92
CA GLN A 162 -11.82 -21.30 -8.24
C GLN A 162 -10.75 -20.20 -8.27
N ALA A 163 -10.23 -19.80 -7.10
CA ALA A 163 -9.21 -18.77 -7.03
C ALA A 163 -7.81 -19.31 -7.36
N TYR A 164 -6.98 -18.43 -7.92
CA TYR A 164 -5.57 -18.67 -8.20
C TYR A 164 -4.70 -17.71 -7.39
N TYR A 165 -3.50 -18.17 -7.03
CA TYR A 165 -2.50 -17.37 -6.34
C TYR A 165 -1.27 -17.20 -7.21
N ARG A 166 -0.76 -15.97 -7.33
CA ARG A 166 0.50 -15.70 -8.02
C ARG A 166 1.36 -14.84 -7.09
N SER A 167 2.58 -15.26 -6.83
CA SER A 167 3.53 -14.49 -6.02
C SER A 167 4.77 -14.19 -6.84
N LEU A 168 5.24 -12.96 -6.82
CA LEU A 168 6.48 -12.51 -7.45
C LEU A 168 7.31 -11.79 -6.38
N ASN A 169 8.38 -12.44 -5.94
CA ASN A 169 9.25 -11.90 -4.89
C ASN A 169 10.64 -12.56 -4.94
N ASP A 170 11.68 -11.74 -4.96
CA ASP A 170 13.08 -12.19 -5.05
C ASP A 170 13.53 -12.84 -3.73
N GLY A 171 13.88 -14.13 -3.80
CA GLY A 171 14.26 -14.98 -2.68
C GLY A 171 13.14 -15.33 -1.69
N GLN A 172 11.91 -14.88 -1.92
CA GLN A 172 10.79 -15.01 -0.96
C GLN A 172 9.45 -15.41 -1.59
N ALA A 173 9.42 -15.76 -2.88
CA ALA A 173 8.20 -16.24 -3.55
C ALA A 173 7.81 -17.62 -3.03
N GLN A 174 6.64 -17.74 -2.40
CA GLN A 174 6.17 -19.00 -1.83
C GLN A 174 4.64 -19.07 -1.73
N ALA A 175 4.13 -20.31 -1.63
CA ALA A 175 2.75 -20.63 -1.36
C ALA A 175 2.66 -21.86 -0.42
N PRO A 176 1.66 -21.93 0.46
CA PRO A 176 1.50 -23.07 1.36
C PRO A 176 0.96 -24.29 0.60
N ALA A 177 1.28 -25.48 1.10
CA ALA A 177 0.99 -26.77 0.45
C ALA A 177 -0.47 -26.94 0.00
N GLN A 178 -1.41 -26.37 0.77
CA GLN A 178 -2.85 -26.47 0.54
C GLN A 178 -3.32 -25.79 -0.75
N ILE A 179 -2.55 -24.82 -1.28
CA ILE A 179 -2.91 -24.07 -2.48
C ILE A 179 -1.88 -24.21 -3.61
N THR A 180 -0.84 -25.03 -3.44
CA THR A 180 0.27 -25.17 -4.40
C THR A 180 -0.21 -25.51 -5.80
N SER A 181 -1.21 -26.39 -5.96
CA SER A 181 -1.75 -26.77 -7.28
C SER A 181 -2.42 -25.61 -8.05
N ARG A 182 -2.77 -24.52 -7.36
CA ARG A 182 -3.39 -23.31 -7.92
C ARG A 182 -2.47 -22.09 -7.81
N SER A 183 -1.21 -22.31 -7.44
CA SER A 183 -0.22 -21.28 -7.21
C SER A 183 0.87 -21.29 -8.28
N LEU A 184 1.38 -20.12 -8.64
CA LEU A 184 2.65 -19.98 -9.33
C LEU A 184 3.47 -18.92 -8.60
N CYS A 185 4.65 -19.32 -8.14
CA CYS A 185 5.60 -18.49 -7.42
C CYS A 185 6.78 -18.21 -8.37
N ILE A 186 7.00 -16.93 -8.66
CA ILE A 186 8.07 -16.44 -9.51
C ILE A 186 9.12 -15.83 -8.60
N ASP A 187 10.26 -16.49 -8.53
CA ASP A 187 11.42 -16.01 -7.80
C ASP A 187 12.29 -15.15 -8.73
N GLY A 188 12.37 -13.85 -8.44
CA GLY A 188 13.21 -12.91 -9.20
C GLY A 188 12.74 -11.46 -9.16
N ASP A 189 13.51 -10.60 -9.85
CA ASP A 189 13.24 -9.16 -9.96
C ASP A 189 11.89 -8.89 -10.63
N MET A 190 11.09 -8.05 -9.98
CA MET A 190 9.76 -7.68 -10.42
C MET A 190 9.77 -6.85 -11.71
N THR A 191 10.79 -6.01 -11.89
CA THR A 191 10.87 -5.06 -13.01
C THR A 191 10.84 -5.75 -14.37
N PRO A 192 11.76 -6.70 -14.69
CA PRO A 192 11.73 -7.38 -15.98
C PRO A 192 10.51 -8.28 -16.15
N VAL A 193 9.96 -8.86 -15.07
CA VAL A 193 8.79 -9.74 -15.14
C VAL A 193 7.53 -8.96 -15.50
N LEU A 194 7.29 -7.81 -14.86
CA LEU A 194 6.14 -6.96 -15.17
C LEU A 194 6.25 -6.34 -16.57
N ALA A 195 7.43 -5.86 -16.96
CA ALA A 195 7.66 -5.34 -18.30
C ALA A 195 7.36 -6.39 -19.39
N GLN A 196 7.83 -7.62 -19.22
CA GLN A 196 7.54 -8.72 -20.16
C GLN A 196 6.07 -9.11 -20.17
N ALA A 197 5.40 -9.12 -19.02
CA ALA A 197 3.97 -9.40 -18.94
C ALA A 197 3.15 -8.31 -19.65
N ALA A 198 3.48 -7.04 -19.42
CA ALA A 198 2.82 -5.90 -20.04
C ALA A 198 2.96 -5.94 -21.56
N ALA A 199 4.16 -6.21 -22.07
CA ALA A 199 4.41 -6.29 -23.51
C ALA A 199 3.65 -7.44 -24.20
N LYS A 200 3.32 -8.52 -23.49
CA LYS A 200 2.53 -9.66 -24.01
C LYS A 200 1.02 -9.46 -23.92
N ALA A 201 0.56 -8.53 -23.10
CA ALA A 201 -0.85 -8.24 -22.89
C ALA A 201 -1.40 -7.21 -23.90
N GLN A 202 -0.51 -6.51 -24.61
CA GLN A 202 -0.80 -5.62 -25.73
C GLN A 202 -0.95 -6.42 -27.04
#